data_AF-A0A1I3FMW0-F1
#
_entry.id   AF-A0A1I3FMW0-F1
#
_cell.length_a   1.000
_cell.length_b   1.000
_cell.length_c   1.000
_cell.angle_alpha   90.00
_cell.angle_beta   90.00
_cell.angle_gamma   90.00
#
_symmetry.space_group_name_H-M   'P 1'
#
loop_
_entity.id
_entity.type
_entity.pdbx_description
1 polymer ?
#
loop_
_entity_poly.entity_id
_entity_poly.type
_entity_poly.pdbx_seq_one_letter_code
_entity_poly.pdbx_strand_id
1 'polypeptide(L)'
;MLKSHGYYRHMEKDGSTSGIVSFDGGVLQVFPPQAAGDEWRIEELITDAASDAVLMDLNGDGEEELCAIAPFHGDTVNIYEKKNDRFELAYTHPEKLEFLHAIFGGDICGKPAWIIGNRKGDFTYGKDGYETQELDRGRGAANVLHYIYEGKDIIIGANRETNEIARYELTE
;
A
#
# COMPACT_ATOMS: atom_id res chain seq x y z
N MET A 1 20.11 2.60 6.05
CA MET A 1 19.17 1.78 5.26
C MET A 1 19.89 1.25 4.03
N LEU A 2 20.00 -0.07 3.87
CA LEU A 2 20.47 -0.71 2.63
C LEU A 2 19.22 -1.14 1.85
N LYS A 3 19.24 -0.99 0.52
CA LYS A 3 18.11 -1.35 -0.37
C LYS A 3 16.78 -0.74 0.11
N SER A 4 16.67 0.59 0.06
CA SER A 4 15.38 1.28 0.21
C SER A 4 14.70 1.35 -1.15
N HIS A 5 13.38 1.16 -1.17
CA HIS A 5 12.59 1.16 -2.40
C HIS A 5 11.32 1.99 -2.24
N GLY A 6 10.42 1.58 -1.35
CA GLY A 6 9.13 2.22 -1.19
C GLY A 6 9.16 3.45 -0.29
N TYR A 7 8.42 4.47 -0.73
CA TYR A 7 8.08 5.66 0.05
C TYR A 7 6.68 6.12 -0.29
N TYR A 8 5.89 6.45 0.73
CA TYR A 8 4.74 7.33 0.55
C TYR A 8 4.55 8.25 1.75
N ARG A 9 3.87 9.38 1.51
CA ARG A 9 3.49 10.33 2.55
C ARG A 9 2.18 9.89 3.19
N HIS A 10 2.21 9.64 4.48
CA HIS A 10 1.08 9.27 5.30
C HIS A 10 0.49 10.49 6.02
N MET A 11 -0.82 10.50 6.20
CA MET A 11 -1.56 11.58 6.88
C MET A 11 -2.01 11.08 8.25
N GLU A 12 -1.50 11.70 9.30
CA GLU A 12 -1.81 11.33 10.68
C GLU A 12 -3.23 11.79 11.06
N LYS A 13 -3.80 11.18 12.11
CA LYS A 13 -5.13 11.53 12.64
C LYS A 13 -5.23 13.00 13.09
N ASP A 14 -4.12 13.63 13.48
CA ASP A 14 -4.07 15.04 13.88
C ASP A 14 -3.86 16.02 12.71
N GLY A 15 -3.79 15.50 11.47
CA GLY A 15 -3.58 16.28 10.25
C GLY A 15 -2.11 16.60 9.94
N SER A 16 -1.17 16.14 10.78
CA SER A 16 0.25 16.16 10.45
C SER A 16 0.60 15.05 9.45
N THR A 17 1.84 15.04 8.95
CA THR A 17 2.28 14.03 7.98
C THR A 17 3.50 13.28 8.48
N SER A 18 3.56 11.98 8.21
CA SER A 18 4.75 11.15 8.33
C SER A 18 5.12 10.53 6.98
N GLY A 19 6.29 9.89 6.91
CA GLY A 19 6.73 9.11 5.77
C GLY A 19 6.81 7.64 6.12
N ILE A 20 6.19 6.79 5.31
CA ILE A 20 6.41 5.35 5.40
C ILE A 20 7.55 4.99 4.46
N VAL A 21 8.56 4.30 4.98
CA VAL A 21 9.78 3.94 4.26
C VAL A 21 9.99 2.43 4.36
N SER A 22 10.02 1.78 3.20
CA SER A 22 10.21 0.33 3.07
C SER A 22 11.60 -0.01 2.55
N PHE A 23 12.18 -1.07 3.11
CA PHE A 23 13.51 -1.54 2.75
C PHE A 23 13.66 -3.04 3.08
N ASP A 24 14.79 -3.63 2.68
CA ASP A 24 15.10 -5.06 2.88
C ASP A 24 15.19 -5.50 4.35
N GLY A 25 15.08 -4.56 5.30
CA GLY A 25 15.08 -4.85 6.74
C GLY A 25 13.83 -4.40 7.49
N GLY A 26 12.75 -4.03 6.79
CA GLY A 26 11.50 -3.65 7.45
C GLY A 26 10.76 -2.49 6.81
N VAL A 27 9.80 -1.97 7.59
CA VAL A 27 9.07 -0.74 7.30
C VAL A 27 9.19 0.20 8.51
N LEU A 28 9.57 1.45 8.24
CA LEU A 28 9.65 2.51 9.25
C LEU A 28 8.58 3.57 8.97
N GLN A 29 8.05 4.15 10.03
CA GLN A 29 7.30 5.40 9.99
C GLN A 29 8.19 6.53 10.53
N VAL A 30 8.43 7.53 9.70
CA VAL A 30 9.35 8.63 9.95
C VAL A 30 8.55 9.92 10.12
N PHE A 31 8.60 10.50 11.31
CA PHE A 31 7.87 11.71 11.65
C PHE A 31 8.80 12.93 11.57
N PRO A 32 8.51 13.91 10.70
CA PRO A 32 9.25 15.16 10.66
C PRO A 32 9.00 16.01 11.92
N PRO A 33 10.01 16.82 12.33
CA PRO A 33 9.86 17.85 13.35
C PRO A 33 8.67 18.78 13.06
N GLN A 34 7.82 19.03 14.05
CA GLN A 34 6.66 19.93 13.90
C GLN A 34 7.03 21.40 14.17
N ALA A 35 8.08 21.64 14.98
CA ALA A 35 8.65 22.96 15.20
C ALA A 35 10.16 22.99 14.97
N ALA A 36 10.70 24.20 14.82
CA ALA A 36 12.13 24.41 14.69
C ALA A 36 12.85 23.99 15.99
N GLY A 37 13.79 23.05 15.87
CA GLY A 37 14.55 22.52 17.00
C GLY A 37 14.03 21.20 17.56
N ASP A 38 12.86 20.71 17.12
CA ASP A 38 12.39 19.37 17.46
C ASP A 38 13.19 18.28 16.73
N GLU A 39 13.21 17.09 17.32
CA GLU A 39 13.87 15.92 16.74
C GLU A 39 12.96 15.15 15.80
N TRP A 40 13.56 14.44 14.85
CA TRP A 40 12.86 13.43 14.07
C TRP A 40 12.52 12.24 14.97
N ARG A 41 11.28 11.76 14.89
CA ARG A 41 10.89 10.49 15.52
C ARG A 41 10.82 9.41 14.45
N ILE A 42 11.33 8.23 14.76
CA ILE A 42 11.31 7.07 13.86
C ILE A 42 10.71 5.90 14.63
N GLU A 43 9.71 5.26 14.05
CA GLU A 43 9.07 4.06 14.59
C GLU A 43 9.27 2.92 13.62
N GLU A 44 9.62 1.74 14.14
CA GLU A 44 9.69 0.51 13.36
C GLU A 44 8.32 -0.15 13.40
N LEU A 45 7.70 -0.32 12.22
CA LEU A 45 6.39 -0.95 12.11
C LEU A 45 6.55 -2.46 12.06
N ILE A 46 7.41 -2.95 11.17
CA ILE A 46 7.76 -4.37 11.01
C ILE A 46 9.24 -4.53 10.66
N THR A 47 9.80 -5.70 10.95
CA THR A 47 11.18 -6.09 10.57
C THR A 47 11.24 -6.99 9.34
N ASP A 48 10.09 -7.41 8.81
CA ASP A 48 10.03 -8.24 7.61
C ASP A 48 10.46 -7.43 6.38
N ALA A 49 11.30 -8.01 5.52
CA ALA A 49 11.76 -7.34 4.31
C ALA A 49 10.57 -6.90 3.45
N ALA A 50 10.54 -5.63 3.04
CA ALA A 50 9.45 -5.07 2.27
C ALA A 50 9.97 -4.18 1.14
N SER A 51 9.34 -4.30 -0.03
CA SER A 51 9.63 -3.43 -1.17
C SER A 51 8.88 -2.11 -1.05
N ASP A 52 7.59 -2.18 -0.75
CA ASP A 52 6.70 -1.05 -0.56
C ASP A 52 5.65 -1.43 0.48
N ALA A 53 5.10 -0.42 1.17
CA ALA A 53 4.03 -0.62 2.12
C ALA A 53 3.10 0.59 2.21
N VAL A 54 1.84 0.36 2.55
CA VAL A 54 0.81 1.38 2.79
C VAL A 54 0.07 1.10 4.08
N LEU A 55 -0.23 2.15 4.85
CA LEU A 55 -1.10 2.11 6.02
C LEU A 55 -2.47 2.64 5.62
N MET A 56 -3.51 1.96 6.07
CA MET A 56 -4.89 2.41 5.92
C MET A 56 -5.79 1.61 6.87
N ASP A 57 -6.78 2.27 7.44
CA ASP A 57 -7.91 1.60 8.11
C ASP A 57 -8.81 0.97 7.02
N LEU A 58 -8.46 -0.26 6.63
CA LEU A 58 -9.14 -0.99 5.55
C LEU A 58 -10.45 -1.58 6.08
N ASN A 59 -10.47 -2.04 7.33
CA ASN A 59 -11.60 -2.74 7.93
C ASN A 59 -12.64 -1.78 8.57
N GLY A 60 -12.29 -0.50 8.78
CA GLY A 60 -13.15 0.54 9.34
C GLY A 60 -13.27 0.53 10.87
N ASP A 61 -12.35 -0.10 11.60
CA ASP A 61 -12.36 -0.20 13.06
C ASP A 61 -11.62 0.96 13.77
N GLY A 62 -10.98 1.83 12.99
CA GLY A 62 -10.25 3.00 13.45
C GLY A 62 -8.76 2.76 13.72
N GLU A 63 -8.27 1.53 13.61
CA GLU A 63 -6.85 1.20 13.58
C GLU A 63 -6.42 0.90 12.14
N GLU A 64 -5.22 1.32 11.77
CA GLU A 64 -4.74 1.12 10.41
C GLU A 64 -4.04 -0.23 10.27
N GLU A 65 -4.33 -0.92 9.18
CA GLU A 65 -3.57 -2.09 8.75
C GLU A 65 -2.40 -1.67 7.86
N LEU A 66 -1.33 -2.47 7.89
CA LEU A 66 -0.17 -2.32 7.03
C LEU A 66 -0.22 -3.36 5.91
N CYS A 67 -0.36 -2.94 4.67
CA CYS A 67 -0.17 -3.78 3.49
C CYS A 67 1.26 -3.63 2.97
N ALA A 68 1.98 -4.74 2.79
CA ALA A 68 3.36 -4.74 2.30
C ALA A 68 3.57 -5.71 1.14
N ILE A 69 4.34 -5.27 0.15
CA ILE A 69 4.94 -6.15 -0.86
C ILE A 69 6.18 -6.79 -0.24
N ALA A 70 6.14 -8.11 -0.07
CA ALA A 70 7.15 -8.90 0.62
C ALA A 70 7.67 -10.08 -0.24
N PRO A 71 8.93 -10.51 -0.04
CA PRO A 71 10.01 -9.72 0.57
C PRO A 71 10.38 -8.51 -0.32
N PHE A 72 11.55 -7.91 -0.14
CA PHE A 72 12.08 -6.87 -1.04
C PHE A 72 12.15 -7.38 -2.51
N HIS A 73 11.52 -6.66 -3.43
CA HIS A 73 11.25 -7.07 -4.84
C HIS A 73 10.60 -8.45 -4.96
N GLY A 74 9.78 -8.79 -3.98
CA GLY A 74 9.13 -10.07 -3.84
C GLY A 74 7.86 -10.25 -4.66
N ASP A 75 7.16 -11.31 -4.30
CA ASP A 75 5.98 -11.82 -5.01
C ASP A 75 4.78 -12.04 -4.06
N THR A 76 4.85 -11.55 -2.84
CA THR A 76 3.84 -11.78 -1.80
C THR A 76 3.25 -10.47 -1.34
N VAL A 77 1.93 -10.45 -1.14
CA VAL A 77 1.25 -9.38 -0.41
C VAL A 77 0.97 -9.89 1.00
N ASN A 78 1.51 -9.20 1.99
CA ASN A 78 1.26 -9.45 3.40
C ASN A 78 0.48 -8.29 4.00
N ILE A 79 -0.46 -8.60 4.88
CA ILE A 79 -1.25 -7.62 5.62
C ILE A 79 -1.01 -7.87 7.11
N TYR A 80 -0.67 -6.80 7.81
CA TYR A 80 -0.38 -6.82 9.23
C TYR A 80 -1.40 -5.95 9.97
N GLU A 81 -1.89 -6.46 11.10
CA GLU A 81 -2.81 -5.76 11.99
C GLU A 81 -2.08 -5.37 13.26
N LYS A 82 -2.47 -4.26 13.88
CA LYS A 82 -1.86 -3.79 15.12
C LYS A 82 -2.46 -4.51 16.33
N LYS A 83 -1.61 -5.20 17.10
CA LYS A 83 -1.96 -5.90 18.35
C LYS A 83 -0.96 -5.51 19.44
N ASN A 84 -1.46 -4.96 20.55
CA ASN A 84 -0.62 -4.48 21.67
C ASN A 84 0.55 -3.58 21.21
N ASP A 85 0.23 -2.57 20.38
CA ASP A 85 1.19 -1.62 19.81
C ASP A 85 2.24 -2.21 18.86
N ARG A 86 2.03 -3.43 18.34
CA ARG A 86 2.91 -4.05 17.34
C ARG A 86 2.12 -4.56 16.15
N PHE A 87 2.68 -4.42 14.96
CA PHE A 87 2.12 -5.05 13.77
C PHE A 87 2.44 -6.54 13.78
N GLU A 88 1.40 -7.37 13.68
CA GLU A 88 1.47 -8.82 13.57
C GLU A 88 0.87 -9.25 12.24
N LEU A 89 1.49 -10.23 11.57
CA LEU A 89 0.99 -10.76 10.31
C LEU A 89 -0.41 -11.35 10.51
N ALA A 90 -1.40 -10.79 9.82
CA ALA A 90 -2.80 -11.21 9.90
C ALA A 90 -3.23 -12.00 8.66
N TYR A 91 -2.70 -11.64 7.49
CA TYR A 91 -3.04 -12.28 6.23
C TYR A 91 -1.86 -12.28 5.27
N THR A 92 -1.73 -13.37 4.52
CA THR A 92 -0.83 -13.48 3.37
C THR A 92 -1.67 -13.87 2.18
N HIS A 93 -1.57 -13.12 1.08
CA HIS A 93 -2.25 -13.46 -0.15
C HIS A 93 -1.81 -14.86 -0.62
N PRO A 94 -2.75 -15.78 -0.90
CA PRO A 94 -2.41 -17.19 -1.14
C PRO A 94 -1.63 -17.42 -2.43
N GLU A 95 -1.74 -16.51 -3.40
CA GLU A 95 -1.01 -16.61 -4.65
C GLU A 95 0.29 -15.81 -4.63
N LYS A 96 1.30 -16.33 -5.33
CA LYS A 96 2.52 -15.60 -5.64
C LYS A 96 2.32 -14.75 -6.88
N LEU A 97 2.51 -13.45 -6.73
CA LEU A 97 2.31 -12.42 -7.73
C LEU A 97 3.68 -11.95 -8.23
N GLU A 98 4.25 -12.65 -9.22
CA GLU A 98 5.61 -12.38 -9.72
C GLU A 98 5.78 -10.95 -10.23
N PHE A 99 6.73 -10.17 -9.66
CA PHE A 99 7.04 -8.78 -10.01
C PHE A 99 6.08 -7.71 -9.43
N LEU A 100 5.71 -7.81 -8.15
CA LEU A 100 4.98 -6.73 -7.46
C LEU A 100 5.81 -5.44 -7.37
N HIS A 101 5.30 -4.33 -7.90
CA HIS A 101 6.00 -3.03 -7.89
C HIS A 101 5.09 -1.82 -7.64
N ALA A 102 3.79 -1.96 -7.85
CA ALA A 102 2.86 -0.86 -7.65
C ALA A 102 1.97 -1.15 -6.45
N ILE A 103 1.79 -0.15 -5.58
CA ILE A 103 0.85 -0.18 -4.48
C ILE A 103 0.24 1.20 -4.31
N PHE A 104 -1.05 1.23 -4.02
CA PHE A 104 -1.78 2.43 -3.62
C PHE A 104 -2.77 2.04 -2.53
N GLY A 105 -3.04 2.97 -1.61
CA GLY A 105 -4.14 2.85 -0.65
C GLY A 105 -4.93 4.14 -0.54
N GLY A 106 -6.25 4.00 -0.53
CA GLY A 106 -7.18 5.10 -0.35
C GLY A 106 -8.61 4.69 -0.63
N ASP A 107 -9.51 5.68 -0.65
CA ASP A 107 -10.91 5.47 -0.96
C ASP A 107 -11.09 5.26 -2.47
N ILE A 108 -11.69 4.13 -2.84
CA ILE A 108 -12.07 3.75 -4.20
C ILE A 108 -13.57 3.47 -4.22
N CYS A 109 -14.33 4.16 -5.07
CA CYS A 109 -15.79 4.02 -5.16
C CYS A 109 -16.47 4.13 -3.77
N GLY A 110 -15.96 5.03 -2.92
CA GLY A 110 -16.49 5.27 -1.57
C GLY A 110 -16.17 4.19 -0.53
N LYS A 111 -15.22 3.28 -0.81
CA LYS A 111 -14.76 2.25 0.12
C LYS A 111 -13.24 2.26 0.26
N PRO A 112 -12.69 2.04 1.46
CA PRO A 112 -11.26 1.84 1.63
C PRO A 112 -10.79 0.63 0.81
N ALA A 113 -9.77 0.82 -0.03
CA ALA A 113 -9.19 -0.23 -0.85
C ALA A 113 -7.69 -0.03 -1.06
N TRP A 114 -6.97 -1.15 -1.25
CA TRP A 114 -5.61 -1.14 -1.76
C TRP A 114 -5.60 -1.58 -3.22
N ILE A 115 -4.83 -0.89 -4.06
CA ILE A 115 -4.59 -1.31 -5.44
C ILE A 115 -3.17 -1.86 -5.51
N ILE A 116 -3.03 -3.11 -5.93
CA ILE A 116 -1.74 -3.76 -6.08
C ILE A 116 -1.46 -4.00 -7.56
N GLY A 117 -0.36 -3.46 -8.06
CA GLY A 117 0.07 -3.66 -9.43
C GLY A 117 0.85 -4.97 -9.57
N ASN A 118 0.12 -6.05 -9.87
CA ASN A 118 0.69 -7.28 -10.39
C ASN A 118 -0.38 -8.21 -10.95
N ARG A 119 -0.55 -8.29 -12.28
CA ARG A 119 -1.39 -9.27 -13.02
C ARG A 119 -2.83 -9.53 -12.49
N LYS A 120 -3.25 -8.92 -11.39
CA LYS A 120 -4.44 -9.06 -10.55
C LYS A 120 -4.64 -7.73 -9.82
N GLY A 121 -5.89 -7.38 -9.57
CA GLY A 121 -6.35 -6.02 -9.30
C GLY A 121 -6.36 -5.60 -7.84
N ASP A 122 -7.46 -4.96 -7.43
CA ASP A 122 -7.70 -4.33 -6.15
C ASP A 122 -7.95 -5.33 -5.01
N PHE A 123 -7.61 -4.88 -3.80
CA PHE A 123 -7.79 -5.55 -2.52
C PHE A 123 -8.73 -4.70 -1.67
N THR A 124 -9.79 -5.30 -1.16
CA THR A 124 -10.81 -4.65 -0.34
C THR A 124 -11.08 -5.48 0.91
N TYR A 125 -11.66 -4.89 1.95
CA TYR A 125 -12.22 -5.67 3.06
C TYR A 125 -13.70 -5.96 2.79
N GLY A 126 -14.08 -7.22 2.85
CA GLY A 126 -15.45 -7.67 2.64
C GLY A 126 -15.95 -8.54 3.78
N LYS A 127 -17.00 -9.32 3.52
CA LYS A 127 -17.77 -9.96 4.60
C LYS A 127 -16.98 -11.05 5.33
N ASP A 128 -16.07 -11.71 4.63
CA ASP A 128 -15.28 -12.84 5.12
C ASP A 128 -13.80 -12.47 5.36
N GLY A 129 -13.48 -11.16 5.41
CA GLY A 129 -12.13 -10.63 5.63
C GLY A 129 -11.57 -9.94 4.38
N TYR A 130 -10.26 -10.10 4.15
CA TYR A 130 -9.60 -9.54 2.97
C TYR A 130 -10.09 -10.23 1.68
N GLU A 131 -10.71 -9.46 0.80
CA GLU A 131 -11.21 -9.87 -0.50
C GLU A 131 -10.37 -9.23 -1.61
N THR A 132 -10.26 -9.92 -2.74
CA THR A 132 -9.45 -9.44 -3.88
C THR A 132 -10.25 -9.54 -5.16
N GLN A 133 -10.21 -8.49 -5.97
CA GLN A 133 -10.84 -8.43 -7.28
C GLN A 133 -9.76 -8.21 -8.36
N GLU A 134 -9.97 -8.80 -9.54
CA GLU A 134 -9.08 -8.59 -10.69
C GLU A 134 -9.60 -7.42 -11.54
N LEU A 135 -8.78 -6.38 -11.69
CA LEU A 135 -9.09 -5.19 -12.50
C LEU A 135 -8.65 -5.39 -13.96
N ASP A 136 -7.43 -5.86 -14.18
CA ASP A 136 -6.88 -6.20 -15.49
C ASP A 136 -5.72 -7.19 -15.34
N ARG A 137 -5.38 -7.89 -16.43
CA ARG A 137 -4.39 -8.97 -16.44
C ARG A 137 -3.35 -8.75 -17.53
N GLY A 138 -2.11 -9.16 -17.21
CA GLY A 138 -1.03 -9.23 -18.20
C GLY A 138 -0.39 -7.89 -18.59
N ARG A 139 -0.64 -6.83 -17.83
CA ARG A 139 -0.10 -5.48 -18.11
C ARG A 139 1.25 -5.20 -17.47
N GLY A 140 1.45 -5.70 -16.24
CA GLY A 140 2.68 -5.48 -15.48
C GLY A 140 2.88 -4.02 -15.09
N ALA A 141 1.95 -3.48 -14.29
CA ALA A 141 2.05 -2.12 -13.76
C ALA A 141 3.26 -1.98 -12.83
N ALA A 142 4.18 -1.08 -13.16
CA ALA A 142 5.31 -0.72 -12.30
C ALA A 142 4.96 0.41 -11.31
N ASN A 143 3.92 1.18 -11.60
CA ASN A 143 3.38 2.20 -10.72
C ASN A 143 1.88 2.37 -10.99
N VAL A 144 1.14 2.75 -9.95
CA VAL A 144 -0.28 3.08 -10.03
C VAL A 144 -0.51 4.44 -9.38
N LEU A 145 -1.38 5.24 -10.00
CA LEU A 145 -1.82 6.51 -9.46
C LEU A 145 -3.33 6.55 -9.45
N HIS A 146 -3.91 6.92 -8.32
CA HIS A 146 -5.33 7.22 -8.18
C HIS A 146 -5.58 8.72 -8.16
N TYR A 147 -6.69 9.14 -8.78
CA TYR A 147 -7.27 10.48 -8.61
C TYR A 147 -8.75 10.48 -8.99
N ILE A 148 -9.47 11.51 -8.52
CA ILE A 148 -10.86 11.76 -8.91
C ILE A 148 -10.92 12.69 -10.12
N TYR A 149 -11.66 12.28 -11.16
CA TYR A 149 -11.93 13.10 -12.35
C TYR A 149 -13.41 13.11 -12.67
N GLU A 150 -14.02 14.29 -12.71
CA GLU A 150 -15.47 14.45 -12.99
C GLU A 150 -16.36 13.58 -12.08
N GLY A 151 -15.96 13.43 -10.81
CA GLY A 151 -16.69 12.64 -9.81
C GLY A 151 -16.49 11.12 -9.94
N LYS A 152 -15.51 10.68 -10.74
CA LYS A 152 -15.20 9.26 -10.95
C LYS A 152 -13.81 8.90 -10.46
N ASP A 153 -13.67 7.71 -9.91
CA ASP A 153 -12.39 7.12 -9.53
C ASP A 153 -11.58 6.70 -10.75
N ILE A 154 -10.40 7.29 -10.92
CA ILE A 154 -9.49 7.00 -12.03
C ILE A 154 -8.21 6.38 -11.51
N ILE A 155 -7.80 5.28 -12.13
CA ILE A 155 -6.47 4.68 -11.95
C ILE A 155 -5.65 4.84 -13.22
N ILE A 156 -4.40 5.27 -13.07
CA ILE A 156 -3.38 5.23 -14.11
C ILE A 156 -2.40 4.12 -13.80
N GLY A 157 -2.27 3.15 -14.70
CA GLY A 157 -1.24 2.11 -14.63
C GLY A 157 -0.11 2.40 -15.60
N ALA A 158 1.13 2.53 -15.09
CA ALA A 158 2.33 2.61 -15.93
C ALA A 158 2.85 1.18 -16.20
N ASN A 159 2.51 0.63 -17.36
CA ASN A 159 2.67 -0.79 -17.67
C ASN A 159 4.02 -1.08 -18.34
N ARG A 160 4.92 -1.73 -17.60
CA ARG A 160 6.28 -2.05 -18.07
C ARG A 160 6.28 -3.13 -19.15
N GLU A 161 5.45 -4.15 -19.01
CA GLU A 161 5.47 -5.32 -19.90
C GLU A 161 4.80 -5.04 -21.25
N THR A 162 3.85 -4.11 -21.31
CA THR A 162 3.16 -3.74 -22.56
C THR A 162 3.65 -2.42 -23.17
N ASN A 163 4.48 -1.65 -22.46
CA ASN A 163 4.93 -0.30 -22.85
C ASN A 163 3.76 0.68 -23.05
N GLU A 164 2.75 0.60 -22.19
CA GLU A 164 1.54 1.42 -22.27
C GLU A 164 1.29 2.18 -20.96
N ILE A 165 0.60 3.31 -21.06
CA ILE A 165 -0.07 3.93 -19.92
C ILE A 165 -1.56 3.64 -20.08
N ALA A 166 -2.14 2.90 -19.14
CA ALA A 166 -3.56 2.60 -19.14
C ALA A 166 -4.30 3.53 -18.16
N ARG A 167 -5.48 4.02 -18.58
CA ARG A 167 -6.41 4.75 -17.73
C ARG A 167 -7.64 3.87 -17.52
N TYR A 168 -7.93 3.55 -16.26
CA TYR A 168 -9.13 2.84 -15.84
C TYR A 168 -10.08 3.82 -15.17
N GLU A 169 -11.36 3.68 -15.48
CA GLU A 169 -12.45 4.35 -14.77
C GLU A 169 -13.15 3.27 -13.95
N LEU A 170 -13.15 3.42 -12.62
CA LEU A 170 -13.71 2.44 -11.71
C LEU A 170 -15.19 2.76 -11.45
N THR A 171 -15.99 1.70 -11.34
CA THR A 171 -17.42 1.75 -11.03
C THR A 171 -17.74 0.70 -9.98
N GLU A 172 -18.81 0.91 -9.21
CA GLU A 172 -19.36 -0.10 -8.28
C GLU A 172 -19.80 -1.40 -8.98
#